data_AF-A0A6J5XM12-F1
#
_entry.id   AF-A0A6J5XM12-F1
#
_cell.length_a   1.000
_cell.length_b   1.000
_cell.length_c   1.000
_cell.angle_alpha   90.00
_cell.angle_beta   90.00
_cell.angle_gamma   90.00
#
_symmetry.space_group_name_H-M   'P 1'
#
loop_
_entity.id
_entity.type
_entity.pdbx_description
1 polymer ?
#
loop_
_entity_poly.entity_id
_entity_poly.type
_entity_poly.pdbx_seq_one_letter_code
_entity_poly.pdbx_strand_id
1 'polypeptide(L)'
;MAKITMSHILVAVALFVVLVSMEAALVMGAGSGNGNEADDTAVAHYDELTPLESGEERGFCKAKGACYYKTLVCPSECPQRKPKKNKKHKGCFINCGSKCEVTCKYRKANCNGYGSLCYDPRFVGGDGVMFYFHGAKGGNFAIVSDKNLQINAHFIGTRPAGRTRDFTWVQALAVMFDTHTLVIAAKRVSKWDDKVDSLMVKWDGEAVIIPADGDAEWRTNGEDREVIVERTDDTNYVRVTVAGLLEMDIKVRPIGEEENRVHNYQIPADDTFAHLETQFRFTNLSDLVEGVLGKTYRPGYVSPVKVGVPMPMMGGEDKYQTSSLFSPLCKVCRFERQPELAATGGVAQY
;
A
#
# COMPACT_ATOMS: atom_id res chain seq x y z
N MET A 1 -74.22 -34.62 4.67
CA MET A 1 -74.38 -36.08 4.87
C MET A 1 -73.14 -36.74 4.28
N ALA A 2 -72.28 -37.52 4.95
CA ALA A 2 -72.27 -38.05 6.31
C ALA A 2 -70.82 -38.42 6.74
N LYS A 3 -70.54 -38.26 8.05
CA LYS A 3 -69.69 -39.01 9.01
C LYS A 3 -68.24 -39.39 8.60
N ILE A 4 -67.19 -38.85 9.24
CA ILE A 4 -66.62 -39.13 10.59
C ILE A 4 -66.33 -40.61 10.85
N THR A 5 -65.05 -40.95 11.04
CA THR A 5 -64.54 -41.72 12.19
C THR A 5 -63.04 -41.49 12.42
N MET A 6 -62.70 -40.98 13.61
CA MET A 6 -61.38 -41.07 14.26
C MET A 6 -61.04 -42.52 14.59
N SER A 7 -59.75 -42.87 14.63
CA SER A 7 -59.21 -43.75 15.67
C SER A 7 -57.71 -43.52 15.88
N HIS A 8 -57.34 -43.30 17.14
CA HIS A 8 -56.00 -43.06 17.65
C HIS A 8 -55.33 -44.36 18.09
N ILE A 9 -54.06 -44.57 17.72
CA ILE A 9 -53.05 -45.35 18.48
C ILE A 9 -51.69 -44.69 18.18
N LEU A 10 -51.20 -43.76 19.00
CA LEU A 10 -50.23 -43.95 20.09
C LEU A 10 -49.01 -44.83 19.73
N VAL A 11 -47.92 -44.22 19.27
CA VAL A 11 -46.57 -44.50 19.81
C VAL A 11 -45.83 -43.17 19.90
N ALA A 12 -45.59 -42.74 21.14
CA ALA A 12 -44.75 -41.62 21.49
C ALA A 12 -43.27 -42.03 21.42
N VAL A 13 -42.43 -41.25 20.76
CA VAL A 13 -41.05 -41.03 21.18
C VAL A 13 -40.75 -39.54 21.01
N ALA A 14 -40.41 -38.95 22.14
CA ALA A 14 -40.10 -37.54 22.32
C ALA A 14 -38.77 -37.15 21.66
N LEU A 15 -38.70 -35.91 21.17
CA LEU A 15 -37.54 -35.05 21.42
C LEU A 15 -37.96 -33.59 21.34
N PHE A 16 -37.96 -32.98 22.53
CA PHE A 16 -37.95 -31.55 22.79
C PHE A 16 -36.90 -30.83 21.93
N VAL A 17 -37.19 -29.60 21.47
CA VAL A 17 -36.48 -28.36 21.85
C VAL A 17 -37.04 -27.16 21.03
N VAL A 18 -37.83 -26.35 21.74
CA VAL A 18 -37.82 -24.87 21.80
C VAL A 18 -37.96 -24.03 20.51
N LEU A 19 -39.16 -23.46 20.37
CA LEU A 19 -39.43 -22.18 19.70
C LEU A 19 -38.85 -21.02 20.53
N VAL A 20 -38.01 -20.19 19.91
CA VAL A 20 -37.90 -18.76 20.26
C VAL A 20 -37.87 -17.95 18.96
N SER A 21 -38.91 -17.15 18.82
CA SER A 21 -39.07 -16.03 17.89
C SER A 21 -37.94 -15.00 18.06
N MET A 22 -37.27 -14.63 16.96
CA MET A 22 -36.46 -13.40 16.91
C MET A 22 -37.17 -12.35 16.06
N GLU A 23 -37.57 -11.29 16.74
CA GLU A 23 -38.13 -10.07 16.20
C GLU A 23 -37.13 -9.35 15.30
N ALA A 24 -37.62 -8.87 14.16
CA ALA A 24 -36.91 -7.89 13.35
C ALA A 24 -37.06 -6.51 14.02
N ALA A 25 -36.01 -6.06 14.70
CA ALA A 25 -35.91 -4.67 15.13
C ALA A 25 -35.29 -3.82 14.01
N LEU A 26 -36.15 -3.09 13.30
CA LEU A 26 -35.78 -1.88 12.57
C LEU A 26 -35.37 -0.82 13.60
N VAL A 27 -34.11 -0.40 13.59
CA VAL A 27 -33.68 0.82 14.27
C VAL A 27 -33.24 1.83 13.21
N MET A 28 -34.12 2.79 12.94
CA MET A 28 -33.74 4.11 12.44
C MET A 28 -33.90 5.09 13.60
N GLY A 29 -32.79 5.74 13.98
CA GLY A 29 -32.77 6.80 14.98
C GLY A 29 -31.58 7.70 14.74
N ALA A 30 -31.84 8.84 14.10
CA ALA A 30 -30.88 9.90 13.85
C ALA A 30 -30.33 10.47 15.16
N GLY A 31 -29.00 10.55 15.27
CA GLY A 31 -28.28 11.24 16.33
C GLY A 31 -27.23 12.16 15.71
N SER A 32 -27.44 13.46 15.84
CA SER A 32 -26.51 14.55 15.52
C SER A 32 -25.12 14.30 16.13
N GLY A 33 -24.17 13.86 15.31
CA GLY A 33 -22.77 13.70 15.70
C GLY A 33 -21.97 14.90 15.21
N ASN A 34 -21.58 15.78 16.12
CA ASN A 34 -20.54 16.79 15.90
C ASN A 34 -19.20 16.03 15.81
N GLY A 35 -18.91 15.49 14.63
CA GLY A 35 -17.75 14.65 14.39
C GLY A 35 -16.51 15.49 14.19
N ASN A 36 -15.77 15.74 15.27
CA ASN A 36 -14.32 15.85 15.13
C ASN A 36 -13.80 14.45 14.74
N GLU A 37 -13.93 14.09 13.47
CA GLU A 37 -13.19 12.96 12.92
C GLU A 37 -11.71 13.33 13.00
N ALA A 38 -11.03 12.69 13.95
CA ALA A 38 -9.58 12.76 14.04
C ALA A 38 -9.03 12.14 12.75
N ASP A 39 -8.36 12.98 11.98
CA ASP A 39 -7.63 12.61 10.78
C ASP A 39 -6.54 11.57 11.11
N ASP A 40 -6.88 10.29 10.97
CA ASP A 40 -5.99 9.15 11.15
C ASP A 40 -4.97 9.03 10.00
N THR A 41 -4.89 10.01 9.08
CA THR A 41 -3.93 10.02 7.97
C THR A 41 -2.62 10.75 8.29
N ALA A 42 -2.54 11.50 9.40
CA ALA A 42 -1.33 12.20 9.85
C ALA A 42 -0.56 11.49 10.99
N VAL A 43 -0.58 10.15 10.99
CA VAL A 43 -0.06 9.28 12.07
C VAL A 43 1.42 9.53 12.42
N ALA A 44 2.25 9.98 11.48
CA ALA A 44 3.69 10.20 11.68
C ALA A 44 4.10 11.70 11.67
N HIS A 45 3.17 12.63 11.92
CA HIS A 45 3.50 14.06 11.94
C HIS A 45 4.00 14.51 13.33
N TYR A 46 5.32 14.49 13.53
CA TYR A 46 6.01 14.93 14.75
C TYR A 46 7.34 15.61 14.44
N ASP A 47 7.79 16.49 15.33
CA ASP A 47 9.17 16.98 15.32
C ASP A 47 10.06 15.97 16.05
N GLU A 48 11.23 15.68 15.49
CA GLU A 48 12.23 14.89 16.21
C GLU A 48 12.86 15.73 17.33
N LEU A 49 12.91 15.15 18.54
CA LEU A 49 13.58 15.77 19.68
C LEU A 49 14.90 15.06 19.97
N THR A 50 15.77 15.73 20.74
CA THR A 50 16.98 15.09 21.29
C THR A 50 16.61 13.81 22.04
N PRO A 51 17.31 12.68 21.80
CA PRO A 51 17.09 11.44 22.54
C PRO A 51 17.26 11.62 24.05
N LEU A 52 16.75 10.66 24.84
CA LEU A 52 17.10 10.53 26.25
C LEU A 52 18.59 10.15 26.39
N GLU A 53 19.16 10.36 27.58
CA GLU A 53 20.55 9.94 27.88
C GLU A 53 20.75 8.43 27.70
N SER A 54 19.70 7.64 27.92
CA SER A 54 19.65 6.19 27.69
C SER A 54 19.54 5.79 26.21
N GLY A 55 19.36 6.76 25.30
CA GLY A 55 19.39 6.58 23.85
C GLY A 55 18.03 6.48 23.17
N GLU A 56 16.92 6.43 23.91
CA GLU A 56 15.57 6.41 23.35
C GLU A 56 15.24 7.71 22.63
N GLU A 57 14.95 7.60 21.35
CA GLU A 57 14.50 8.70 20.51
C GLU A 57 13.11 9.18 20.93
N ARG A 58 12.82 10.45 20.64
CA ARG A 58 11.58 11.12 21.05
C ARG A 58 10.97 11.90 19.89
N GLY A 59 9.65 11.91 19.83
CA GLY A 59 8.87 12.65 18.84
C GLY A 59 7.87 13.58 19.54
N PHE A 60 7.86 14.85 19.16
CA PHE A 60 6.87 15.82 19.62
C PHE A 60 5.73 15.93 18.61
N CYS A 61 4.58 15.39 18.96
CA CYS A 61 3.44 15.26 18.05
C CYS A 61 2.87 16.61 17.61
N LYS A 62 2.76 16.78 16.29
CA LYS A 62 2.18 17.95 15.62
C LYS A 62 0.86 17.65 14.92
N ALA A 63 0.52 16.37 14.76
CA ALA A 63 -0.80 15.97 14.27
C ALA A 63 -1.90 16.54 15.18
N LYS A 64 -2.89 17.22 14.58
CA LYS A 64 -4.06 17.70 15.32
C LYS A 64 -4.85 16.49 15.79
N GLY A 65 -5.14 16.39 17.09
CA GLY A 65 -5.84 15.25 17.66
C GLY A 65 -5.50 15.03 19.14
N ALA A 66 -5.85 13.86 19.66
CA ALA A 66 -5.66 13.50 21.08
C ALA A 66 -4.19 13.51 21.56
N CYS A 67 -3.25 13.48 20.62
CA CYS A 67 -1.81 13.49 20.92
C CYS A 67 -1.14 14.81 20.56
N TYR A 68 -1.89 15.82 20.14
CA TYR A 68 -1.33 17.11 19.80
C TYR A 68 -0.53 17.67 20.99
N TYR A 69 0.71 18.08 20.73
CA TYR A 69 1.68 18.55 21.73
C TYR A 69 2.08 17.54 22.83
N LYS A 70 1.89 16.24 22.59
CA LYS A 70 2.49 15.20 23.44
C LYS A 70 3.87 14.82 22.91
N THR A 71 4.79 14.59 23.84
CA THR A 71 6.07 13.93 23.55
C THR A 71 5.90 12.43 23.73
N LEU A 72 6.15 11.67 22.67
CA LEU A 72 6.20 10.21 22.69
C LEU A 72 7.66 9.75 22.69
N VAL A 73 7.95 8.71 23.47
CA VAL A 73 9.31 8.19 23.69
C VAL A 73 9.38 6.76 23.16
N CYS A 74 10.45 6.45 22.44
CA CYS A 74 10.71 5.10 21.97
C CYS A 74 10.92 4.13 23.14
N PRO A 75 10.45 2.88 23.06
CA PRO A 75 10.70 1.87 24.07
C PRO A 75 12.18 1.49 24.13
N SER A 76 12.66 1.06 25.30
CA SER A 76 14.06 0.68 25.49
C SER A 76 14.46 -0.58 24.69
N GLU A 77 13.51 -1.44 24.33
CA GLU A 77 13.75 -2.59 23.46
C GLU A 77 13.92 -2.22 21.97
N CYS A 78 13.55 -0.99 21.57
CA CYS A 78 13.84 -0.43 20.25
C CYS A 78 14.06 1.09 20.34
N PRO A 79 15.17 1.56 20.92
CA PRO A 79 15.34 2.98 21.25
C PRO A 79 15.43 3.88 20.00
N GLN A 80 15.75 3.30 18.84
CA GLN A 80 15.98 4.03 17.59
C GLN A 80 14.85 3.81 16.59
N ARG A 81 14.40 4.87 15.90
CA ARG A 81 13.46 4.75 14.77
C ARG A 81 14.13 4.09 13.58
N LYS A 82 15.40 4.44 13.30
CA LYS A 82 16.25 3.89 12.22
C LYS A 82 17.45 3.11 12.78
N PRO A 83 17.27 1.85 13.24
CA PRO A 83 18.38 1.05 13.74
C PRO A 83 19.32 0.62 12.60
N LYS A 84 20.65 0.75 12.81
CA LYS A 84 21.69 0.40 11.81
C LYS A 84 21.66 -1.06 11.32
N LYS A 85 21.11 -1.98 12.13
CA LYS A 85 20.90 -3.40 11.75
C LYS A 85 19.41 -3.71 11.73
N ASN A 86 18.65 -2.96 10.93
CA ASN A 86 17.18 -3.03 10.76
C ASN A 86 16.61 -4.43 10.46
N LYS A 87 17.44 -5.37 10.02
CA LYS A 87 17.13 -6.81 9.88
C LYS A 87 16.92 -7.56 11.18
N LYS A 88 17.73 -7.21 12.18
CA LYS A 88 17.87 -7.93 13.45
C LYS A 88 17.23 -7.15 14.59
N HIS A 89 17.13 -5.84 14.43
CA HIS A 89 16.56 -4.95 15.42
C HIS A 89 15.34 -4.24 14.84
N LYS A 90 14.27 -4.27 15.63
CA LYS A 90 13.06 -3.51 15.35
C LYS A 90 13.37 -2.02 15.45
N GLY A 91 12.73 -1.23 14.58
CA GLY A 91 12.71 0.22 14.72
C GLY A 91 11.52 0.66 15.59
N CYS A 92 11.69 1.79 16.25
CA CYS A 92 10.61 2.52 16.88
C CYS A 92 9.69 3.15 15.84
N PHE A 93 8.39 2.95 16.00
CA PHE A 93 7.35 3.60 15.23
C PHE A 93 6.48 4.44 16.15
N ILE A 94 6.57 5.76 16.01
CA ILE A 94 5.80 6.74 16.78
C ILE A 94 4.51 7.04 16.01
N ASN A 95 3.37 6.82 16.66
CA ASN A 95 2.04 7.11 16.15
C ASN A 95 1.41 8.26 16.95
N CYS A 96 1.38 9.44 16.36
CA CYS A 96 0.74 10.65 16.89
C CYS A 96 -0.76 10.77 16.55
N GLY A 97 -1.35 9.74 15.93
CA GLY A 97 -2.80 9.63 15.72
C GLY A 97 -3.54 9.41 17.04
N SER A 98 -4.84 9.14 16.99
CA SER A 98 -5.74 9.18 18.17
C SER A 98 -5.29 8.39 19.42
N LYS A 99 -4.48 7.34 19.27
CA LYS A 99 -4.05 6.44 20.35
C LYS A 99 -2.73 6.80 21.03
N CYS A 100 -1.94 7.74 20.49
CA CYS A 100 -0.63 8.13 21.03
C CYS A 100 0.31 6.94 21.25
N GLU A 101 0.40 6.03 20.27
CA GLU A 101 1.05 4.74 20.44
C GLU A 101 2.51 4.79 20.01
N VAL A 102 3.39 4.07 20.71
CA VAL A 102 4.75 3.80 20.25
C VAL A 102 4.97 2.30 20.22
N THR A 103 5.46 1.80 19.08
CA THR A 103 5.60 0.35 18.86
C THR A 103 6.94 -0.01 18.26
N CYS A 104 7.46 -1.18 18.64
CA CYS A 104 8.64 -1.78 18.02
C CYS A 104 8.23 -2.70 16.87
N LYS A 105 8.62 -2.34 15.64
CA LYS A 105 8.29 -3.10 14.43
C LYS A 105 9.50 -3.24 13.51
N TYR A 106 9.54 -4.31 12.73
CA TYR A 106 10.46 -4.35 11.60
C TYR A 106 10.02 -3.32 10.54
N ARG A 107 10.98 -2.62 9.96
CA ARG A 107 10.75 -1.58 8.93
C ARG A 107 10.47 -2.23 7.56
N LYS A 108 9.40 -3.03 7.48
CA LYS A 108 9.01 -3.81 6.30
C LYS A 108 7.53 -3.59 5.98
N ALA A 109 7.14 -3.86 4.74
CA ALA A 109 5.76 -3.79 4.30
C ALA A 109 4.86 -4.69 5.17
N ASN A 110 3.74 -4.15 5.64
CA ASN A 110 2.65 -4.94 6.22
C ASN A 110 1.63 -5.24 5.12
N CYS A 111 1.70 -6.44 4.57
CA CYS A 111 0.82 -6.90 3.49
C CYS A 111 -0.66 -7.11 3.88
N ASN A 112 -1.03 -6.81 5.13
CA ASN A 112 -2.42 -6.75 5.58
C ASN A 112 -2.81 -5.36 6.08
N GLY A 113 -1.90 -4.39 6.03
CA GLY A 113 -2.17 -3.01 6.43
C GLY A 113 -2.82 -2.21 5.29
N TYR A 114 -3.39 -1.06 5.64
CA TYR A 114 -3.88 -0.08 4.68
C TYR A 114 -2.82 0.26 3.63
N GLY A 115 -3.27 0.45 2.39
CA GLY A 115 -2.41 0.79 1.26
C GLY A 115 -1.48 -0.33 0.82
N SER A 116 -1.71 -1.58 1.23
CA SER A 116 -0.86 -2.70 0.80
C SER A 116 -1.26 -3.21 -0.59
N LEU A 117 -0.23 -3.55 -1.37
CA LEU A 117 -0.26 -4.23 -2.65
C LEU A 117 0.73 -5.38 -2.54
N CYS A 118 0.25 -6.54 -2.13
CA CYS A 118 1.05 -7.74 -1.90
C CYS A 118 0.23 -8.96 -2.30
N TYR A 119 0.87 -10.12 -2.45
CA TYR A 119 0.18 -11.33 -2.91
C TYR A 119 -0.57 -11.05 -4.23
N ASP A 120 0.13 -10.37 -5.14
CA ASP A 120 -0.47 -9.71 -6.28
C ASP A 120 -1.45 -10.63 -7.04
N PRO A 121 -2.59 -10.08 -7.48
CA PRO A 121 -2.92 -8.66 -7.53
C PRO A 121 -3.84 -8.19 -6.38
N ARG A 122 -3.56 -8.59 -5.13
CA ARG A 122 -4.34 -8.21 -3.95
C ARG A 122 -3.92 -6.82 -3.43
N PHE A 123 -4.93 -6.00 -3.16
CA PHE A 123 -4.82 -4.69 -2.53
C PHE A 123 -5.58 -4.65 -1.19
N VAL A 124 -5.17 -3.76 -0.30
CA VAL A 124 -5.96 -3.30 0.84
C VAL A 124 -6.12 -1.78 0.72
N GLY A 125 -7.35 -1.32 0.57
CA GLY A 125 -7.69 0.09 0.39
C GLY A 125 -7.37 0.96 1.60
N GLY A 126 -7.44 2.28 1.43
CA GLY A 126 -7.40 3.25 2.53
C GLY A 126 -8.60 3.12 3.49
N ASP A 127 -9.72 2.60 2.98
CA ASP A 127 -10.91 2.19 3.72
C ASP A 127 -10.76 0.84 4.45
N GLY A 128 -9.61 0.16 4.31
CA GLY A 128 -9.31 -1.15 4.90
C GLY A 128 -9.95 -2.33 4.16
N VAL A 129 -10.69 -2.07 3.08
CA VAL A 129 -11.31 -3.14 2.31
C VAL A 129 -10.27 -3.82 1.43
N MET A 130 -10.18 -5.15 1.56
CA MET A 130 -9.35 -5.97 0.68
C MET A 130 -10.06 -6.20 -0.65
N PHE A 131 -9.32 -6.05 -1.75
CA PHE A 131 -9.82 -6.31 -3.10
C PHE A 131 -8.73 -6.80 -4.04
N TYR A 132 -9.13 -7.30 -5.20
CA TYR A 132 -8.26 -7.71 -6.30
C TYR A 132 -8.46 -6.81 -7.52
N PHE A 133 -7.35 -6.46 -8.17
CA PHE A 133 -7.33 -5.74 -9.43
C PHE A 133 -6.35 -6.41 -10.39
N HIS A 134 -6.85 -7.26 -11.30
CA HIS A 134 -5.98 -8.04 -12.16
C HIS A 134 -5.21 -7.19 -13.18
N GLY A 135 -5.80 -6.12 -13.71
CA GLY A 135 -5.20 -5.45 -14.86
C GLY A 135 -4.97 -6.43 -16.02
N ALA A 136 -3.99 -6.12 -16.87
CA ALA A 136 -3.58 -6.96 -17.99
C ALA A 136 -2.06 -7.19 -17.97
N LYS A 137 -1.63 -8.39 -18.36
CA LYS A 137 -0.20 -8.69 -18.56
C LYS A 137 0.40 -7.69 -19.56
N GLY A 138 1.52 -7.07 -19.19
CA GLY A 138 2.22 -6.05 -19.96
C GLY A 138 1.56 -4.66 -19.90
N GLY A 139 0.45 -4.53 -19.17
CA GLY A 139 -0.29 -3.28 -19.02
C GLY A 139 0.33 -2.35 -17.99
N ASN A 140 0.00 -1.06 -18.11
CA ASN A 140 0.35 -0.03 -17.13
C ASN A 140 -0.94 0.58 -16.59
N PHE A 141 -0.99 0.78 -15.27
CA PHE A 141 -2.19 1.29 -14.61
C PHE A 141 -1.85 2.32 -13.54
N ALA A 142 -2.66 3.36 -13.44
CA ALA A 142 -2.62 4.36 -12.38
C ALA A 142 -3.13 3.74 -11.07
N ILE A 143 -2.22 3.51 -10.13
CA ILE A 143 -2.53 3.04 -8.77
C ILE A 143 -3.03 4.19 -7.91
N VAL A 144 -2.38 5.35 -8.04
CA VAL A 144 -2.78 6.62 -7.41
C VAL A 144 -2.65 7.74 -8.44
N SER A 145 -3.61 8.64 -8.44
CA SER A 145 -3.63 9.82 -9.30
C SER A 145 -4.28 10.99 -8.56
N ASP A 146 -3.46 11.88 -8.04
CA ASP A 146 -3.88 13.13 -7.44
C ASP A 146 -3.13 14.30 -8.08
N LYS A 147 -3.53 15.54 -7.78
CA LYS A 147 -2.96 16.73 -8.40
C LYS A 147 -1.42 16.77 -8.32
N ASN A 148 -0.86 16.42 -7.17
CA ASN A 148 0.57 16.52 -6.87
C ASN A 148 1.31 15.17 -6.87
N LEU A 149 0.61 14.06 -7.07
CA LEU A 149 1.18 12.71 -6.99
C LEU A 149 0.50 11.74 -7.95
N GLN A 150 1.27 11.11 -8.82
CA GLN A 150 0.83 9.98 -9.65
C GLN A 150 1.73 8.78 -9.36
N ILE A 151 1.13 7.62 -9.13
CA ILE A 151 1.85 6.35 -9.06
C ILE A 151 1.26 5.42 -10.11
N ASN A 152 2.09 5.06 -11.08
CA ASN A 152 1.77 4.03 -12.07
C ASN A 152 2.47 2.73 -11.73
N ALA A 153 1.83 1.61 -12.04
CA ALA A 153 2.40 0.28 -11.92
C ALA A 153 2.44 -0.43 -13.29
N HIS A 154 3.56 -1.11 -13.56
CA HIS A 154 3.71 -2.02 -14.69
C HIS A 154 3.42 -3.46 -14.26
N PHE A 155 2.47 -4.09 -14.93
CA PHE A 155 2.02 -5.45 -14.62
C PHE A 155 2.71 -6.45 -15.54
N ILE A 156 3.43 -7.41 -14.96
CA ILE A 156 3.87 -8.64 -15.66
C ILE A 156 2.86 -9.75 -15.41
N GLY A 157 2.94 -10.85 -16.15
CA GLY A 157 1.93 -11.89 -16.02
C GLY A 157 2.07 -13.10 -16.93
N THR A 158 1.20 -14.07 -16.73
CA THR A 158 1.01 -15.23 -17.61
C THR A 158 -0.48 -15.45 -17.87
N ARG A 159 -0.77 -16.11 -19.00
CA ARG A 159 -2.12 -16.60 -19.33
C ARG A 159 -2.03 -18.02 -19.85
N PRO A 160 -2.04 -19.03 -18.97
CA PRO A 160 -2.23 -20.42 -19.36
C PRO A 160 -3.42 -20.61 -20.30
N ALA A 161 -3.30 -21.54 -21.24
CA ALA A 161 -4.37 -21.86 -22.18
C ALA A 161 -5.68 -22.21 -21.46
N GLY A 162 -6.81 -21.72 -21.98
CA GLY A 162 -8.14 -21.93 -21.40
C GLY A 162 -8.51 -20.95 -20.28
N ARG A 163 -7.59 -20.09 -19.81
CA ARG A 163 -7.95 -19.00 -18.89
C ARG A 163 -8.48 -17.78 -19.63
N THR A 164 -9.48 -17.14 -19.03
CA THR A 164 -10.07 -15.89 -19.53
C THR A 164 -9.40 -14.64 -18.96
N ARG A 165 -8.52 -14.79 -17.96
CA ARG A 165 -7.84 -13.71 -17.24
C ARG A 165 -6.36 -14.02 -17.03
N ASP A 166 -5.58 -12.95 -16.98
CA ASP A 166 -4.16 -13.01 -16.63
C ASP A 166 -3.97 -13.30 -15.14
N PHE A 167 -2.92 -14.06 -14.84
CA PHE A 167 -2.21 -13.92 -13.58
C PHE A 167 -1.25 -12.75 -13.73
N THR A 168 -1.20 -11.88 -12.72
CA THR A 168 -0.46 -10.63 -12.83
C THR A 168 0.22 -10.24 -11.54
N TRP A 169 1.39 -9.64 -11.68
CA TRP A 169 2.21 -9.12 -10.60
C TRP A 169 2.80 -7.77 -10.98
N VAL A 170 3.06 -6.91 -10.01
CA VAL A 170 3.66 -5.60 -10.26
C VAL A 170 5.17 -5.73 -10.33
N GLN A 171 5.74 -5.46 -11.50
CA GLN A 171 7.20 -5.49 -11.68
C GLN A 171 7.84 -4.13 -11.40
N ALA A 172 7.14 -3.04 -11.70
CA ALA A 172 7.70 -1.70 -11.55
C ALA A 172 6.65 -0.69 -11.10
N LEU A 173 7.10 0.29 -10.33
CA LEU A 173 6.36 1.48 -9.93
C LEU A 173 7.08 2.71 -10.47
N ALA A 174 6.32 3.66 -11.02
CA ALA A 174 6.79 5.01 -11.31
C ALA A 174 6.00 5.99 -10.45
N VAL A 175 6.71 6.66 -9.55
CA VAL A 175 6.20 7.72 -8.68
C VAL A 175 6.55 9.05 -9.33
N MET A 176 5.54 9.79 -9.78
CA MET A 176 5.67 11.10 -10.41
C MET A 176 5.08 12.16 -9.48
N PHE A 177 5.83 13.23 -9.24
CA PHE A 177 5.47 14.35 -8.39
C PHE A 177 6.31 15.56 -8.80
N ASP A 178 5.82 16.77 -8.54
CA ASP A 178 6.46 18.02 -8.98
C ASP A 178 6.91 17.91 -10.46
N THR A 179 8.21 17.95 -10.75
CA THR A 179 8.82 17.71 -12.07
C THR A 179 9.45 16.32 -12.21
N HIS A 180 9.57 15.56 -11.13
CA HIS A 180 10.40 14.37 -11.04
C HIS A 180 9.65 13.06 -11.28
N THR A 181 10.42 12.02 -11.59
CA THR A 181 9.96 10.63 -11.66
C THR A 181 10.96 9.71 -10.98
N LEU A 182 10.52 9.07 -9.89
CA LEU A 182 11.25 8.00 -9.22
C LEU A 182 10.70 6.64 -9.67
N VAL A 183 11.57 5.75 -10.13
CA VAL A 183 11.21 4.39 -10.57
C VAL A 183 11.81 3.36 -9.64
N ILE A 184 10.98 2.41 -9.21
CA ILE A 184 11.42 1.24 -8.45
C ILE A 184 10.93 0.01 -9.20
N ALA A 185 11.84 -0.92 -9.51
CA ALA A 185 11.52 -2.09 -10.30
C ALA A 185 12.23 -3.36 -9.83
N ALA A 186 11.59 -4.50 -10.05
CA ALA A 186 12.20 -5.81 -9.95
C ALA A 186 12.90 -6.15 -11.28
N LYS A 187 14.18 -6.53 -11.19
CA LYS A 187 14.95 -7.06 -12.31
C LYS A 187 14.40 -8.43 -12.68
N ARG A 188 14.31 -8.71 -13.98
CA ARG A 188 14.08 -10.05 -14.48
C ARG A 188 15.30 -10.92 -14.14
N VAL A 189 15.09 -12.03 -13.46
CA VAL A 189 16.16 -12.96 -13.06
C VAL A 189 15.73 -14.39 -13.38
N SER A 190 16.65 -15.18 -13.91
CA SER A 190 16.40 -16.58 -14.29
C SER A 190 16.49 -17.54 -13.10
N LYS A 191 17.30 -17.18 -12.10
CA LYS A 191 17.43 -17.91 -10.84
C LYS A 191 17.43 -16.90 -9.71
N TRP A 192 16.68 -17.21 -8.66
CA TRP A 192 16.61 -16.35 -7.49
C TRP A 192 17.80 -16.64 -6.55
N ASP A 193 18.42 -15.58 -6.06
CA ASP A 193 19.41 -15.61 -4.98
C ASP A 193 19.06 -14.53 -3.97
N ASP A 194 18.65 -14.93 -2.76
CA ASP A 194 18.31 -14.02 -1.67
C ASP A 194 19.48 -13.11 -1.26
N LYS A 195 20.72 -13.43 -1.66
CA LYS A 195 21.92 -12.64 -1.35
C LYS A 195 22.26 -11.60 -2.41
N VAL A 196 21.47 -11.49 -3.48
CA VAL A 196 21.71 -10.53 -4.56
C VAL A 196 20.49 -9.62 -4.76
N ASP A 197 20.75 -8.33 -4.95
CA ASP A 197 19.69 -7.37 -5.28
C ASP A 197 19.13 -7.60 -6.69
N SER A 198 17.88 -8.03 -6.70
CA SER A 198 16.97 -7.98 -7.84
C SER A 198 16.16 -6.68 -7.87
N LEU A 199 16.48 -5.69 -7.03
CA LEU A 199 15.89 -4.35 -7.06
C LEU A 199 16.68 -3.42 -8.02
N MET A 200 15.98 -2.54 -8.72
CA MET A 200 16.51 -1.41 -9.46
C MET A 200 15.78 -0.13 -9.05
N VAL A 201 16.52 0.95 -8.85
CA VAL A 201 15.97 2.29 -8.61
C VAL A 201 16.52 3.26 -9.63
N LYS A 202 15.67 4.15 -10.15
CA LYS A 202 16.06 5.25 -11.02
C LYS A 202 15.44 6.57 -10.57
N TRP A 203 16.23 7.64 -10.65
CA TRP A 203 15.81 9.02 -10.42
C TRP A 203 15.91 9.77 -11.75
N ASP A 204 14.79 10.26 -12.27
CA ASP A 204 14.72 11.00 -13.54
C ASP A 204 15.43 10.30 -14.72
N GLY A 205 15.31 8.98 -14.76
CA GLY A 205 15.91 8.12 -15.79
C GLY A 205 17.30 7.59 -15.46
N GLU A 206 18.01 8.23 -14.53
CA GLU A 206 19.36 7.85 -14.11
C GLU A 206 19.35 6.78 -13.01
N ALA A 207 20.27 5.83 -13.10
CA ALA A 207 20.35 4.72 -12.14
C ALA A 207 20.86 5.20 -10.78
N VAL A 208 20.18 4.81 -9.70
CA VAL A 208 20.57 5.11 -8.32
C VAL A 208 21.20 3.90 -7.66
N ILE A 209 22.36 4.10 -7.04
CA ILE A 209 23.02 3.11 -6.19
C ILE A 209 22.70 3.44 -4.74
N ILE A 210 22.04 2.53 -4.05
CA ILE A 210 21.73 2.66 -2.62
C ILE A 210 22.86 2.01 -1.82
N PRO A 211 23.61 2.76 -0.99
CA PRO A 211 24.69 2.23 -0.17
C PRO A 211 24.23 1.05 0.70
N ALA A 212 25.13 0.10 0.94
CA ALA A 212 24.88 -1.03 1.85
C ALA A 212 25.44 -0.78 3.27
N ASP A 213 26.26 0.27 3.42
CA ASP A 213 26.97 0.67 4.62
C ASP A 213 26.57 2.09 5.05
N GLY A 214 27.13 2.56 6.17
CA GLY A 214 26.75 3.84 6.76
C GLY A 214 25.29 3.85 7.21
N ASP A 215 24.53 4.81 6.70
CA ASP A 215 23.08 4.94 6.93
C ASP A 215 22.25 4.09 5.94
N ALA A 216 22.91 3.44 4.98
CA ALA A 216 22.32 2.55 3.98
C ALA A 216 21.19 3.20 3.16
N GLU A 217 21.33 4.49 2.87
CA GLU A 217 20.32 5.27 2.16
C GLU A 217 20.93 6.16 1.08
N TRP A 218 20.17 6.39 0.03
CA TRP A 218 20.40 7.42 -0.98
C TRP A 218 19.38 8.54 -0.78
N ARG A 219 19.79 9.79 -0.98
CA ARG A 219 18.92 10.96 -0.85
C ARG A 219 19.17 11.98 -1.96
N THR A 220 18.13 12.72 -2.34
CA THR A 220 18.28 13.89 -3.22
C THR A 220 18.99 15.03 -2.48
N ASN A 221 19.75 15.85 -3.21
CA ASN A 221 20.47 17.00 -2.66
C ASN A 221 20.05 18.26 -3.41
N GLY A 222 19.66 19.31 -2.68
CA GLY A 222 19.34 20.62 -3.28
C GLY A 222 17.96 20.74 -3.95
N GLU A 223 17.11 19.71 -3.82
CA GLU A 223 15.72 19.75 -4.27
C GLU A 223 14.80 20.38 -3.22
N ASP A 224 13.73 21.04 -3.66
CA ASP A 224 12.70 21.59 -2.76
C ASP A 224 12.00 20.48 -1.96
N ARG A 225 11.88 19.28 -2.56
CA ARG A 225 11.32 18.10 -1.92
C ARG A 225 12.37 17.02 -1.75
N GLU A 226 12.66 16.69 -0.50
CA GLU A 226 13.56 15.60 -0.16
C GLU A 226 12.96 14.23 -0.54
N VAL A 227 13.78 13.41 -1.19
CA VAL A 227 13.50 12.01 -1.46
C VAL A 227 14.59 11.17 -0.83
N ILE A 228 14.19 10.15 -0.07
CA ILE A 228 15.10 9.18 0.54
C ILE A 228 14.72 7.78 0.08
N VAL A 229 15.72 7.01 -0.32
CA VAL A 229 15.59 5.58 -0.59
C VAL A 229 16.55 4.85 0.34
N GLU A 230 16.01 4.22 1.39
CA GLU A 230 16.73 3.54 2.46
C GLU A 230 16.63 2.02 2.27
N ARG A 231 17.73 1.28 2.45
CA ARG A 231 17.68 -0.18 2.58
C ARG A 231 17.13 -0.58 3.93
N THR A 232 16.11 -1.43 3.92
CA THR A 232 15.52 -1.98 5.16
C THR A 232 15.88 -3.45 5.41
N ASP A 233 16.69 -4.04 4.53
CA ASP A 233 17.30 -5.37 4.62
C ASP A 233 18.59 -5.42 3.76
N ASP A 234 19.27 -6.57 3.64
CA ASP A 234 20.61 -6.66 2.97
C ASP A 234 20.38 -6.48 1.48
N THR A 235 19.32 -7.11 1.00
CA THR A 235 18.95 -7.20 -0.39
C THR A 235 17.44 -7.05 -0.51
N ASN A 236 16.96 -6.52 -1.62
CA ASN A 236 15.57 -6.60 -2.05
C ASN A 236 14.52 -5.91 -1.15
N TYR A 237 14.91 -5.17 -0.10
CA TYR A 237 13.98 -4.37 0.69
C TYR A 237 14.43 -2.91 0.77
N VAL A 238 13.53 -2.01 0.43
CA VAL A 238 13.74 -0.58 0.56
C VAL A 238 12.53 0.11 1.15
N ARG A 239 12.78 1.22 1.84
CA ARG A 239 11.79 2.23 2.18
C ARG A 239 12.07 3.46 1.35
N VAL A 240 11.03 3.95 0.68
CA VAL A 240 11.07 5.21 -0.05
C VAL A 240 10.26 6.24 0.73
N THR A 241 10.83 7.42 0.93
CA THR A 241 10.13 8.58 1.49
C THR A 241 10.21 9.72 0.48
N VAL A 242 9.07 10.29 0.13
CA VAL A 242 8.93 11.51 -0.66
C VAL A 242 8.27 12.54 0.24
N ALA A 243 9.06 13.52 0.71
CA ALA A 243 8.67 14.40 1.80
C ALA A 243 7.31 15.07 1.54
N GLY A 244 6.37 14.92 2.48
CA GLY A 244 5.04 15.53 2.42
C GLY A 244 4.06 14.93 1.39
N LEU A 245 4.42 13.83 0.71
CA LEU A 245 3.55 13.12 -0.24
C LEU A 245 3.35 11.65 0.12
N LEU A 246 4.42 10.90 0.35
CA LEU A 246 4.31 9.44 0.45
C LEU A 246 5.50 8.80 1.19
N GLU A 247 5.21 7.74 1.93
CA GLU A 247 6.19 6.72 2.34
C GLU A 247 5.74 5.38 1.77
N MET A 248 6.66 4.58 1.22
CA MET A 248 6.36 3.21 0.83
C MET A 248 7.45 2.23 1.22
N ASP A 249 7.03 1.10 1.76
CA ASP A 249 7.88 -0.06 2.00
C ASP A 249 7.76 -1.00 0.82
N ILE A 250 8.88 -1.39 0.23
CA ILE A 250 8.93 -2.27 -0.94
C ILE A 250 9.82 -3.47 -0.64
N LYS A 251 9.37 -4.63 -1.08
CA LYS A 251 10.14 -5.88 -1.15
C LYS A 251 10.08 -6.45 -2.56
N VAL A 252 11.21 -6.90 -3.09
CA VAL A 252 11.25 -7.77 -4.27
C VAL A 252 11.17 -9.23 -3.82
N ARG A 253 10.30 -10.02 -4.45
CA ARG A 253 10.22 -11.47 -4.24
C ARG A 253 10.06 -12.22 -5.57
N PRO A 254 10.55 -13.47 -5.65
CA PRO A 254 10.28 -14.35 -6.79
C PRO A 254 8.93 -15.05 -6.60
N ILE A 255 8.54 -15.76 -7.66
CA ILE A 255 7.60 -16.87 -7.57
C ILE A 255 8.40 -18.16 -7.51
N GLY A 256 8.22 -18.93 -6.43
CA GLY A 256 8.91 -20.20 -6.25
C GLY A 256 8.34 -21.32 -7.14
N GLU A 257 9.13 -22.37 -7.38
CA GLU A 257 8.70 -23.53 -8.18
C GLU A 257 7.41 -24.18 -7.64
N GLU A 258 7.33 -24.35 -6.32
CA GLU A 258 6.16 -24.94 -5.67
C GLU A 258 4.92 -24.05 -5.81
N GLU A 259 5.07 -22.73 -5.65
CA GLU A 259 3.99 -21.76 -5.87
C GLU A 259 3.50 -21.82 -7.33
N ASN A 260 4.43 -21.78 -8.29
CA ASN A 260 4.14 -21.91 -9.72
C ASN A 260 3.41 -23.23 -10.04
N ARG A 261 3.82 -24.34 -9.42
CA ARG A 261 3.22 -25.66 -9.61
C ARG A 261 1.80 -25.73 -9.03
N VAL A 262 1.61 -25.30 -7.79
CA VAL A 262 0.31 -25.35 -7.09
C VAL A 262 -0.73 -24.47 -7.78
N HIS A 263 -0.33 -23.29 -8.24
CA HIS A 263 -1.24 -22.36 -8.91
C HIS A 263 -1.29 -22.52 -10.43
N ASN A 264 -0.43 -23.38 -11.01
CA ASN A 264 -0.30 -23.61 -12.44
C ASN A 264 -0.13 -22.29 -13.23
N TYR A 265 0.77 -21.42 -12.77
CA TYR A 265 1.05 -20.15 -13.45
C TYR A 265 1.74 -20.35 -14.80
N GLN A 266 2.42 -21.49 -15.00
CA GLN A 266 3.18 -21.82 -16.22
C GLN A 266 4.28 -20.80 -16.51
N ILE A 267 4.98 -20.38 -15.47
CA ILE A 267 6.13 -19.49 -15.59
C ILE A 267 7.26 -20.21 -16.37
N PRO A 268 7.87 -19.56 -17.37
CA PRO A 268 9.01 -20.10 -18.11
C PRO A 268 10.19 -20.44 -17.20
N ALA A 269 10.97 -21.47 -17.56
CA ALA A 269 12.10 -21.93 -16.75
C ALA A 269 13.28 -20.92 -16.69
N ASP A 270 13.31 -19.92 -17.56
CA ASP A 270 14.33 -18.86 -17.62
C ASP A 270 13.92 -17.58 -16.87
N ASP A 271 12.86 -17.63 -16.05
CA ASP A 271 12.35 -16.48 -15.30
C ASP A 271 11.74 -16.89 -13.95
N THR A 272 11.96 -16.11 -12.91
CA THR A 272 11.34 -16.29 -11.60
C THR A 272 10.16 -15.35 -11.36
N PHE A 273 9.86 -14.45 -12.32
CA PHE A 273 8.80 -13.46 -12.20
C PHE A 273 8.95 -12.62 -10.93
N ALA A 274 10.17 -12.14 -10.70
CA ALA A 274 10.45 -11.22 -9.61
C ALA A 274 9.53 -9.99 -9.69
N HIS A 275 8.87 -9.68 -8.58
CA HIS A 275 7.84 -8.65 -8.48
C HIS A 275 7.88 -7.94 -7.12
N LEU A 276 7.12 -6.85 -7.01
CA LEU A 276 7.11 -5.93 -5.89
C LEU A 276 5.94 -6.23 -4.96
N GLU A 277 6.23 -6.49 -3.70
CA GLU A 277 5.27 -6.32 -2.60
C GLU A 277 5.47 -4.93 -2.01
N THR A 278 4.42 -4.13 -1.97
CA THR A 278 4.48 -2.72 -1.56
C THR A 278 3.45 -2.41 -0.48
N GLN A 279 3.80 -1.56 0.47
CA GLN A 279 2.82 -0.88 1.31
C GLN A 279 3.00 0.62 1.17
N PHE A 280 1.95 1.32 0.72
CA PHE A 280 1.91 2.76 0.61
C PHE A 280 1.32 3.41 1.87
N ARG A 281 1.88 4.57 2.24
CA ARG A 281 1.35 5.49 3.25
C ARG A 281 1.40 6.88 2.66
N PHE A 282 0.23 7.41 2.34
CA PHE A 282 0.13 8.72 1.69
C PHE A 282 -0.03 9.82 2.73
N THR A 283 0.44 11.02 2.38
CA THR A 283 0.21 12.25 3.13
C THR A 283 -0.37 13.29 2.17
N ASN A 284 -1.30 14.12 2.65
CA ASN A 284 -1.90 15.21 1.88
C ASN A 284 -2.57 14.80 0.55
N LEU A 285 -3.23 13.63 0.49
CA LEU A 285 -4.13 13.32 -0.62
C LEU A 285 -5.33 14.26 -0.59
N SER A 286 -5.75 14.75 -1.76
CA SER A 286 -7.00 15.50 -1.89
C SER A 286 -8.22 14.60 -1.81
N ASP A 287 -9.37 15.19 -1.49
CA ASP A 287 -10.67 14.50 -1.49
C ASP A 287 -11.09 13.98 -2.88
N LEU A 288 -10.34 14.34 -3.94
CA LEU A 288 -10.58 13.97 -5.32
C LEU A 288 -9.59 12.92 -5.85
N VAL A 289 -8.73 12.35 -5.00
CA VAL A 289 -7.69 11.38 -5.39
C VAL A 289 -8.27 10.19 -6.18
N GLU A 290 -7.75 9.97 -7.38
CA GLU A 290 -8.09 8.87 -8.29
C GLU A 290 -7.03 7.75 -8.26
N GLY A 291 -7.26 6.71 -9.05
CA GLY A 291 -6.42 5.52 -9.14
C GLY A 291 -7.10 4.27 -8.58
N VAL A 292 -6.57 3.10 -8.95
CA VAL A 292 -7.07 1.80 -8.47
C VAL A 292 -7.13 1.76 -6.95
N LEU A 293 -6.03 2.17 -6.29
CA LEU A 293 -5.93 2.27 -4.84
C LEU A 293 -6.37 3.65 -4.35
N GLY A 294 -5.94 4.72 -5.02
CA GLY A 294 -6.14 6.09 -4.56
C GLY A 294 -7.60 6.45 -4.27
N LYS A 295 -8.56 6.01 -5.10
CA LYS A 295 -9.99 6.28 -4.88
C LYS A 295 -10.54 5.80 -3.53
N THR A 296 -9.91 4.78 -2.94
CA THR A 296 -10.31 4.21 -1.64
C THR A 296 -9.97 5.10 -0.46
N TYR A 297 -9.20 6.17 -0.69
CA TYR A 297 -8.86 7.20 0.31
C TYR A 297 -9.81 8.40 0.29
N ARG A 298 -10.77 8.48 -0.64
CA ARG A 298 -11.69 9.62 -0.68
C ARG A 298 -12.67 9.60 0.50
N PRO A 299 -12.98 10.77 1.08
CA PRO A 299 -14.09 10.89 2.03
C PRO A 299 -15.40 10.37 1.42
N GLY A 300 -16.12 9.55 2.19
CA GLY A 300 -17.39 8.97 1.76
C GLY A 300 -17.30 7.94 0.62
N TYR A 301 -16.09 7.46 0.26
CA TYR A 301 -15.96 6.36 -0.69
C TYR A 301 -16.66 5.11 -0.16
N VAL A 302 -17.55 4.55 -0.98
CA VAL A 302 -18.20 3.27 -0.70
C VAL A 302 -17.66 2.24 -1.69
N SER A 303 -16.93 1.27 -1.17
CA SER A 303 -16.34 0.23 -2.00
C SER A 303 -17.43 -0.61 -2.70
N PRO A 304 -17.41 -0.74 -4.03
CA PRO A 304 -18.40 -1.54 -4.77
C PRO A 304 -18.10 -3.04 -4.69
N VAL A 305 -16.99 -3.44 -4.07
CA VAL A 305 -16.56 -4.84 -4.03
C VAL A 305 -17.42 -5.63 -3.04
N LYS A 306 -17.74 -6.87 -3.40
CA LYS A 306 -18.53 -7.76 -2.55
C LYS A 306 -17.67 -8.34 -1.42
N VAL A 307 -17.72 -7.73 -0.24
CA VAL A 307 -17.03 -8.24 0.96
C VAL A 307 -17.55 -9.64 1.32
N GLY A 308 -16.66 -10.50 1.82
CA GLY A 308 -16.99 -11.86 2.27
C GLY A 308 -16.94 -12.95 1.21
N VAL A 309 -16.58 -12.63 -0.04
CA VAL A 309 -16.24 -13.64 -1.05
C VAL A 309 -14.73 -13.87 -1.12
N PRO A 310 -14.25 -15.01 -1.63
CA PRO A 310 -12.81 -15.31 -1.66
C PRO A 310 -11.96 -14.30 -2.46
N MET A 311 -12.51 -13.75 -3.55
CA MET A 311 -11.79 -12.86 -4.48
C MET A 311 -12.67 -11.64 -4.82
N PRO A 312 -12.80 -10.64 -3.92
CA PRO A 312 -13.56 -9.43 -4.18
C PRO A 312 -12.89 -8.59 -5.25
N MET A 313 -13.52 -8.43 -6.41
CA MET A 313 -12.96 -7.76 -7.59
C MET A 313 -13.37 -6.30 -7.68
N MET A 314 -12.40 -5.39 -7.90
CA MET A 314 -12.66 -3.95 -7.98
C MET A 314 -12.94 -3.42 -9.40
N GLY A 315 -12.27 -3.99 -10.41
CA GLY A 315 -12.31 -3.49 -11.79
C GLY A 315 -11.79 -2.06 -11.95
N GLY A 316 -12.07 -1.44 -13.10
CA GLY A 316 -11.65 -0.07 -13.44
C GLY A 316 -10.42 -0.03 -14.36
N GLU A 317 -10.08 -1.15 -14.99
CA GLU A 317 -8.99 -1.28 -15.94
C GLU A 317 -9.09 -0.22 -17.04
N ASP A 318 -10.28 -0.02 -17.61
CA ASP A 318 -10.52 0.95 -18.68
C ASP A 318 -10.37 2.41 -18.22
N LYS A 319 -10.52 2.69 -16.91
CA LYS A 319 -10.40 4.04 -16.34
C LYS A 319 -8.95 4.39 -16.04
N TYR A 320 -8.20 3.43 -15.51
CA TYR A 320 -6.88 3.64 -14.94
C TYR A 320 -5.73 3.17 -15.84
N GLN A 321 -6.02 2.55 -16.99
CA GLN A 321 -4.98 2.18 -17.94
C GLN A 321 -4.24 3.42 -18.44
N THR A 322 -2.91 3.37 -18.39
CA THR A 322 -2.00 4.38 -18.95
C THR A 322 -1.30 3.80 -20.18
N SER A 323 -0.90 4.67 -21.11
CA SER A 323 -0.20 4.25 -22.35
C SER A 323 1.21 3.72 -22.09
N SER A 324 1.84 4.15 -21.00
CA SER A 324 3.17 3.71 -20.57
C SER A 324 3.32 3.88 -19.06
N LEU A 325 4.37 3.28 -18.49
CA LEU A 325 4.71 3.44 -17.07
C LEU A 325 4.88 4.93 -16.69
N PHE A 326 5.37 5.77 -17.59
CA PHE A 326 5.66 7.19 -17.35
C PHE A 326 4.54 8.14 -17.78
N SER A 327 3.44 7.62 -18.34
CA SER A 327 2.35 8.47 -18.81
C SER A 327 1.48 8.92 -17.64
N PRO A 328 1.31 10.24 -17.41
CA PRO A 328 0.41 10.73 -16.38
C PRO A 328 -1.07 10.66 -16.80
N LEU A 329 -1.35 10.23 -18.04
CA LEU A 329 -2.66 10.30 -18.65
C LEU A 329 -3.38 8.94 -18.56
N CYS A 330 -4.58 8.98 -18.00
CA CYS A 330 -5.63 7.97 -18.09
C CYS A 330 -7.00 8.67 -18.10
N LYS A 331 -8.11 7.95 -18.30
CA LYS A 331 -9.45 8.58 -18.47
C LYS A 331 -9.88 9.48 -17.31
N VAL A 332 -9.41 9.17 -16.11
CA VAL A 332 -9.77 9.86 -14.87
C VAL A 332 -8.55 10.37 -14.10
N CYS A 333 -7.35 10.28 -14.68
CA CYS A 333 -6.14 10.73 -14.02
C CYS A 333 -6.17 12.26 -13.87
N ARG A 334 -5.62 12.74 -12.76
CA ARG A 334 -5.71 14.14 -12.32
C ARG A 334 -4.36 14.81 -12.12
N PHE A 335 -3.26 14.08 -12.31
CA PHE A 335 -1.93 14.57 -12.04
C PHE A 335 -1.55 15.72 -12.96
N GLU A 336 -1.06 16.79 -12.35
CA GLU A 336 -0.58 17.99 -13.03
C GLU A 336 0.93 18.07 -12.79
N ARG A 337 1.73 17.60 -13.75
CA ARG A 337 3.19 17.77 -13.69
C ARG A 337 3.49 19.26 -13.68
N GLN A 338 4.25 19.70 -12.69
CA GLN A 338 4.66 21.09 -12.63
C GLN A 338 5.62 21.38 -13.79
N PRO A 339 5.54 22.55 -14.45
CA PRO A 339 6.54 22.93 -15.42
C PRO A 339 7.89 23.02 -14.72
N GLU A 340 8.94 22.49 -15.34
CA GLU A 340 10.31 22.72 -14.89
C GLU A 340 10.55 24.22 -14.93
N LEU A 341 10.70 24.85 -13.75
CA LEU A 341 11.10 26.25 -13.67
C LEU A 341 12.53 26.31 -14.20
N ALA A 342 12.66 26.67 -15.48
CA ALA A 342 13.95 26.94 -16.07
C ALA A 342 14.68 27.92 -15.14
N ALA A 343 15.79 27.44 -14.55
CA ALA A 343 16.69 28.30 -13.81
C ALA A 343 16.98 29.50 -14.71
N THR A 344 16.61 30.69 -14.23
CA THR A 344 16.83 31.96 -14.94
C THR A 344 18.33 32.11 -15.21
N GLY A 345 18.75 31.68 -16.39
CA GLY A 345 20.13 31.65 -16.84
C GLY A 345 20.22 32.19 -18.25
N GLY A 346 20.37 33.52 -18.33
CA GLY A 346 21.03 34.21 -19.45
C GLY A 346 20.33 34.16 -20.81
N VAL A 347 19.76 35.29 -21.20
CA VAL A 347 19.53 35.62 -22.61
C VAL A 347 20.87 35.52 -23.34
N ALA A 348 21.09 34.45 -24.10
CA ALA A 348 22.14 34.39 -25.11
C ALA A 348 21.54 34.92 -26.42
N GLN A 349 21.82 36.18 -26.72
CA GLN A 349 21.73 36.69 -28.08
C GLN A 349 22.80 36.02 -28.94
N TYR A 350 22.39 35.40 -30.05
CA TYR A 350 23.19 35.30 -31.27
C TYR A 350 22.29 35.58 -32.46
#